data_AF-A0A517U0G6-F1
#
_entry.id   AF-A0A517U0G6-F1
#
_cell.length_a   1.000
_cell.length_b   1.000
_cell.length_c   1.000
_cell.angle_alpha   90.00
_cell.angle_beta   90.00
_cell.angle_gamma   90.00
#
_symmetry.space_group_name_H-M   'P 1'
#
loop_
_entity.id
_entity.type
_entity.pdbx_description
1 polymer ?
#
loop_
_entity_poly.entity_id
_entity_poly.type
_entity_poly.pdbx_seq_one_letter_code
_entity_poly.pdbx_strand_id
1 'polypeptide(L)'
;MDRERILSTMKANFEGTVPPEKLERFAETKAVDLFEESIDVINFLFYLEDELGPKIDASQIGPAMANMTFGELATELCRVLGKDEG
;
A
#
# COMPACT_ATOMS: atom_id res chain seq x y z
N MET A 1 9.19 4.06 10.99
CA MET A 1 7.73 4.20 10.81
C MET A 1 7.03 2.90 11.20
N ASP A 2 5.82 2.97 11.76
CA ASP A 2 5.05 1.81 12.23
C ASP A 2 4.11 1.24 11.16
N ARG A 3 3.96 -0.10 11.14
CA ARG A 3 3.18 -0.87 10.17
C ARG A 3 1.71 -0.51 10.22
N GLU A 4 1.17 -0.25 11.42
CA GLU A 4 -0.23 0.15 11.60
C GLU A 4 -0.52 1.49 10.93
N ARG A 5 0.43 2.45 11.03
CA ARG A 5 0.30 3.74 10.36
C ARG A 5 0.28 3.58 8.84
N ILE A 6 1.18 2.77 8.29
CA ILE A 6 1.21 2.51 6.83
C ILE A 6 -0.09 1.85 6.36
N LEU A 7 -0.59 0.85 7.10
CA LEU A 7 -1.88 0.22 6.81
C LEU A 7 -3.03 1.23 6.83
N SER A 8 -3.07 2.10 7.82
CA SER A 8 -4.10 3.15 7.91
C SER A 8 -4.03 4.11 6.72
N THR A 9 -2.83 4.54 6.33
CA THR A 9 -2.63 5.40 5.15
C THR A 9 -3.08 4.70 3.88
N MET A 10 -2.68 3.45 3.65
CA MET A 10 -3.11 2.68 2.48
C MET A 10 -4.64 2.52 2.45
N LYS A 11 -5.24 2.22 3.60
CA LYS A 11 -6.69 2.03 3.74
C LYS A 11 -7.47 3.29 3.35
N ALA A 12 -6.97 4.48 3.72
CA ALA A 12 -7.61 5.76 3.40
C ALA A 12 -7.76 6.01 1.90
N ASN A 13 -6.88 5.47 1.05
CA ASN A 13 -7.01 5.55 -0.41
C ASN A 13 -8.24 4.82 -0.97
N PHE A 14 -8.79 3.88 -0.21
CA PHE A 14 -9.94 3.06 -0.61
C PHE A 14 -11.23 3.42 0.12
N GLU A 15 -11.17 4.40 1.03
CA GLU A 15 -12.37 4.86 1.73
C GLU A 15 -13.33 5.56 0.76
N GLY A 16 -14.59 5.14 0.77
CA GLY A 16 -15.62 5.68 -0.12
C GLY A 16 -15.65 5.05 -1.53
N THR A 17 -14.66 4.25 -1.90
CA THR A 17 -14.62 3.50 -3.17
C THR A 17 -14.80 2.00 -2.97
N VAL A 18 -14.37 1.46 -1.84
CA VAL A 18 -14.45 0.03 -1.50
C VAL A 18 -15.50 -0.21 -0.39
N PRO A 19 -16.31 -1.29 -0.47
CA PRO A 19 -17.27 -1.63 0.57
C PRO A 19 -16.63 -1.83 1.96
N PRO A 20 -17.28 -1.40 3.05
CA PRO A 20 -16.73 -1.49 4.41
C PRO A 20 -16.28 -2.90 4.82
N GLU A 21 -16.98 -3.94 4.39
CA GLU A 21 -16.67 -5.34 4.70
C GLU A 21 -15.31 -5.80 4.12
N LYS A 22 -14.90 -5.23 2.97
CA LYS A 22 -13.57 -5.48 2.40
C LYS A 22 -12.48 -4.68 3.14
N LEU A 23 -12.85 -3.53 3.70
CA LEU A 23 -11.97 -2.66 4.49
C LEU A 23 -11.75 -3.18 5.93
N GLU A 24 -12.66 -4.01 6.47
CA GLU A 24 -12.47 -4.70 7.76
C GLU A 24 -11.33 -5.73 7.71
N ARG A 25 -11.21 -6.43 6.58
CA ARG A 25 -10.14 -7.41 6.33
C ARG A 25 -9.02 -6.87 5.46
N PHE A 26 -8.85 -5.54 5.42
CA PHE A 26 -7.94 -4.86 4.50
C PHE A 26 -6.53 -5.45 4.49
N ALA A 27 -5.95 -5.72 5.67
CA ALA A 27 -4.61 -6.28 5.77
C ALA A 27 -4.46 -7.70 5.18
N GLU A 28 -5.56 -8.46 5.07
CA GLU A 28 -5.59 -9.82 4.51
C GLU A 28 -5.94 -9.83 3.02
N THR A 29 -6.42 -8.72 2.48
CA THR A 29 -6.81 -8.58 1.08
C THR A 29 -5.57 -8.45 0.20
N LYS A 30 -5.51 -9.19 -0.92
CA LYS A 30 -4.46 -9.00 -1.93
C LYS A 30 -4.58 -7.62 -2.53
N ALA A 31 -3.46 -6.93 -2.71
CA ALA A 31 -3.47 -5.55 -3.20
C ALA A 31 -4.19 -5.44 -4.55
N VAL A 32 -3.91 -6.38 -5.46
CA VAL A 32 -4.56 -6.46 -6.78
C VAL A 32 -6.06 -6.71 -6.77
N ASP A 33 -6.63 -7.26 -5.69
CA ASP A 33 -8.08 -7.53 -5.64
C ASP A 33 -8.90 -6.24 -5.47
N LEU A 34 -8.24 -5.12 -5.16
CA LEU A 34 -8.86 -3.78 -5.05
C LEU A 34 -8.52 -2.85 -6.21
N PHE A 35 -7.68 -3.26 -7.16
CA PHE A 35 -7.33 -2.47 -8.33
C PHE A 35 -8.08 -3.02 -9.54
N GLU A 36 -8.86 -2.19 -10.23
CA GLU A 36 -9.62 -2.60 -11.41
C GLU A 36 -8.75 -2.47 -12.67
N GLU A 37 -7.92 -1.42 -12.72
CA GLU A 37 -7.06 -1.11 -13.84
C GLU A 37 -5.59 -0.99 -13.41
N SER A 38 -4.66 -1.23 -14.35
CA SER A 38 -3.22 -1.05 -14.10
C SER A 38 -2.86 0.39 -13.70
N ILE A 39 -3.67 1.38 -14.11
CA ILE A 39 -3.47 2.78 -13.72
C ILE A 39 -3.74 3.00 -12.24
N ASP A 40 -4.63 2.22 -11.61
CA ASP A 40 -4.95 2.35 -10.18
C ASP A 40 -3.75 2.02 -9.31
N VAL A 41 -2.95 1.04 -9.72
CA VAL A 41 -1.70 0.68 -9.05
C VAL A 41 -0.71 1.85 -9.08
N ILE A 42 -0.60 2.52 -10.23
CA ILE A 42 0.30 3.68 -10.39
C ILE A 42 -0.19 4.85 -9.53
N ASN A 43 -1.49 5.16 -9.57
CA ASN A 43 -2.10 6.21 -8.76
C ASN A 43 -1.93 5.94 -7.26
N PHE A 44 -2.09 4.69 -6.83
CA PHE A 44 -1.87 4.29 -5.45
C PHE A 44 -0.40 4.46 -5.02
N LEU A 45 0.56 4.10 -5.89
CA LEU A 45 1.97 4.30 -5.59
C LEU A 45 2.32 5.79 -5.44
N PHE A 46 1.78 6.66 -6.28
CA PHE A 46 1.94 8.11 -6.14
C PHE A 46 1.30 8.65 -4.85
N TYR A 47 0.11 8.16 -4.50
CA TYR A 47 -0.52 8.50 -3.23
C TYR A 47 0.36 8.13 -2.03
N LEU A 48 0.95 6.92 -2.05
CA LEU A 48 1.86 6.51 -0.98
C LEU A 48 3.14 7.35 -0.94
N GLU A 49 3.68 7.72 -2.11
CA GLU A 49 4.84 8.60 -2.20
C GLU A 49 4.56 9.98 -1.56
N ASP A 50 3.38 10.55 -1.81
CA ASP A 50 2.95 11.83 -1.23
C ASP A 50 2.76 11.74 0.30
N GLU A 51 2.10 10.68 0.78
CA GLU A 51 1.74 10.54 2.20
C GLU A 51 2.87 9.99 3.09
N LEU A 52 3.70 9.09 2.56
CA LEU A 52 4.75 8.39 3.31
C LEU A 52 6.16 8.87 2.95
N GLY A 53 6.30 9.60 1.86
CA GLY A 53 7.53 10.25 1.41
C GLY A 53 8.13 9.66 0.13
N PRO A 54 9.07 10.41 -0.51
CA PRO A 54 9.59 10.17 -1.86
C PRO A 54 10.47 8.92 -2.02
N LYS A 55 10.56 8.08 -0.98
CA LYS A 55 11.44 6.90 -0.92
C LYS A 55 10.76 5.62 -1.42
N ILE A 56 9.51 5.73 -1.85
CA ILE A 56 8.75 4.60 -2.39
C ILE A 56 9.12 4.43 -3.86
N ASP A 57 10.04 3.50 -4.13
CA ASP A 57 10.38 3.13 -5.50
C ASP A 57 9.27 2.24 -6.09
N ALA A 58 8.38 2.87 -6.86
CA ALA A 58 7.29 2.22 -7.59
C ALA A 58 7.77 1.04 -8.46
N SER A 59 9.01 1.08 -8.97
CA SER A 59 9.56 0.00 -9.81
C SER A 59 9.87 -1.27 -9.02
N GLN A 60 10.18 -1.15 -7.73
CA GLN A 60 10.39 -2.30 -6.83
C GLN A 60 9.09 -2.82 -6.24
N ILE A 61 8.17 -1.91 -5.93
CA ILE A 61 6.95 -2.25 -5.19
C ILE A 61 5.85 -2.73 -6.13
N GLY A 62 5.71 -2.17 -7.33
CA GLY A 62 4.66 -2.51 -8.29
C GLY A 62 4.57 -4.01 -8.61
N PRO A 63 5.69 -4.68 -8.99
CA PRO A 63 5.67 -6.13 -9.22
C PRO A 63 5.39 -6.97 -7.96
N ALA A 64 5.81 -6.48 -6.79
CA ALA A 64 5.59 -7.17 -5.51
C ALA A 64 4.13 -7.09 -5.05
N MET A 65 3.47 -5.95 -5.29
CA MET A 65 2.05 -5.75 -4.98
C MET A 65 1.14 -6.77 -5.67
N ALA A 66 1.53 -7.27 -6.85
CA ALA A 66 0.77 -8.28 -7.58
C ALA A 66 0.52 -9.56 -6.76
N ASN A 67 1.42 -9.89 -5.83
CA ASN A 67 1.41 -11.14 -5.09
C ASN A 67 1.28 -10.95 -3.57
N MET A 68 1.16 -9.72 -3.07
CA MET A 68 1.12 -9.40 -1.66
C MET A 68 -0.26 -8.96 -1.19
N THR A 69 -0.59 -9.31 0.04
CA THR A 69 -1.64 -8.66 0.81
C THR A 69 -1.22 -7.25 1.22
N PHE A 70 -2.18 -6.37 1.54
CA PHE A 70 -1.83 -5.06 2.10
C PHE A 70 -1.06 -5.17 3.42
N GLY A 71 -1.27 -6.23 4.21
CA GLY A 71 -0.51 -6.50 5.43
C GLY A 71 0.96 -6.83 5.17
N GLU A 72 1.25 -7.58 4.12
CA GLU A 72 2.61 -7.87 3.65
C GLU A 72 3.26 -6.64 3.03
N LEU A 73 2.51 -5.91 2.20
CA LEU A 73 2.95 -4.66 1.59
C LEU A 73 3.32 -3.62 2.66
N ALA A 74 2.51 -3.46 3.71
CA ALA A 74 2.82 -2.57 4.83
C ALA A 74 4.13 -2.95 5.53
N THR A 75 4.36 -4.25 5.69
CA THR A 75 5.59 -4.77 6.31
C THR A 75 6.80 -4.45 5.46
N GLU A 76 6.67 -4.62 4.14
CA GLU A 76 7.74 -4.31 3.19
C GLU A 76 8.03 -2.81 3.13
N LEU A 77 7.00 -1.96 3.09
CA LEU A 77 7.13 -0.51 3.16
C LEU A 77 7.79 -0.06 4.47
N CYS A 78 7.42 -0.66 5.61
CA CYS A 78 8.12 -0.43 6.88
C CYS A 78 9.61 -0.72 6.79
N ARG A 79 9.98 -1.83 6.15
CA ARG A 79 11.38 -2.24 5.96
C ARG A 79 12.14 -1.27 5.06
N VAL A 80 11.54 -0.86 3.93
CA VAL A 80 12.15 0.08 2.99
C VAL A 80 12.34 1.46 3.62
N LEU A 81 11.30 1.98 4.27
CA LEU A 81 11.31 3.31 4.85
C LEU A 81 12.13 3.39 6.15
N GLY A 82 12.35 2.26 6.83
CA GLY A 82 13.24 2.16 8.00
C GLY A 82 14.72 1.92 7.67
N LYS A 83 15.06 1.55 6.43
CA LYS A 83 16.46 1.30 6.03
C LYS A 83 17.30 2.57 5.83
N ASP A 84 16.65 3.72 5.85
CA ASP A 84 17.23 4.99 5.44
C ASP A 84 17.48 5.94 6.63
N GLU A 85 17.46 5.39 7.86
CA GLU A 85 17.95 6.05 9.08
C GLU A 85 19.44 5.74 9.37
N GLY A 86 20.20 5.29 8.36
CA GLY A 86 21.61 4.90 8.45
C GLY A 86 22.57 5.83 7.72
#